data_AF-A0A7Y3WU46-F1
#
_entry.id   AF-A0A7Y3WU46-F1
#
_cell.length_a   1.000
_cell.length_b   1.000
_cell.length_c   1.000
_cell.angle_alpha   90.00
_cell.angle_beta   90.00
_cell.angle_gamma   90.00
#
_symmetry.space_group_name_H-M   'P 1'
#
loop_
_entity.id
_entity.type
_entity.pdbx_description
1 polymer ?
#
loop_
_entity_poly.entity_id
_entity_poly.type
_entity_poly.pdbx_seq_one_letter_code
_entity_poly.pdbx_strand_id
1 'polypeptide(L)'
;MSEQPIRVKLLADAADVLKTLPSMGKLMINSKSGGATHERIGVVEQVEVRDGWIYFSGSEHHSRINLSAIASLIADRSSVMQEKVYPRIDLLAEDESVVGSVIGFDGAEPFDQALNGFAFSALPPKDKDRGTGEALEVGDDEPGLKPFAAAQRNKAEVRIALDLPAFKQEWSGEMPDVRPSRGFINVMKPDFHLHLKAGHVASWHEVEEGDEYRFYALNETGQQTGLVVSGKKDAFR
;
A
#
# COMPACT_ATOMS: atom_id res chain seq x y z
N MET A 1 -13.42 2.06 -30.17
CA MET A 1 -12.27 2.18 -29.25
C MET A 1 -11.50 0.89 -29.38
N SER A 2 -10.23 0.93 -29.78
CA SER A 2 -9.40 -0.29 -29.85
C SER A 2 -9.28 -0.85 -28.43
N GLU A 3 -9.76 -2.06 -28.19
CA GLU A 3 -9.59 -2.73 -26.91
C GLU A 3 -8.09 -2.83 -26.59
N GLN A 4 -7.62 -2.09 -25.59
CA GLN A 4 -6.27 -2.27 -25.09
C GLN A 4 -6.13 -3.72 -24.60
N PRO A 5 -4.98 -4.39 -24.82
CA PRO A 5 -4.80 -5.72 -24.28
C PRO A 5 -4.99 -5.72 -22.76
N ILE A 6 -5.63 -6.78 -22.24
CA ILE A 6 -5.97 -6.90 -20.82
C ILE A 6 -4.73 -6.72 -19.94
N ARG A 7 -3.59 -7.29 -20.36
CA ARG A 7 -2.33 -7.23 -19.63
C ARG A 7 -1.19 -6.88 -20.56
N VAL A 8 -0.39 -5.88 -20.18
CA VAL A 8 0.74 -5.40 -20.97
C VAL A 8 1.93 -5.08 -20.09
N LYS A 9 3.15 -5.32 -20.59
CA LYS A 9 4.37 -4.74 -20.04
C LYS A 9 4.59 -3.38 -20.68
N LEU A 10 4.73 -2.34 -19.88
CA LEU A 10 5.07 -1.01 -20.37
C LEU A 10 6.58 -0.98 -20.67
N LEU A 11 6.95 -0.44 -21.83
CA LEU A 11 8.34 -0.39 -22.32
C LEU A 11 8.97 1.00 -22.10
N ALA A 12 8.43 1.77 -21.17
CA ALA A 12 8.87 3.11 -20.82
C ALA A 12 9.55 3.12 -19.45
N ASP A 13 10.36 4.16 -19.20
CA ASP A 13 10.96 4.37 -17.89
C ASP A 13 9.90 4.54 -16.81
N ALA A 14 10.13 3.93 -15.64
CA ALA A 14 9.14 3.90 -14.57
C ALA A 14 8.74 5.31 -14.12
N ALA A 15 9.72 6.23 -14.05
CA ALA A 15 9.48 7.61 -13.68
C ALA A 15 8.50 8.30 -14.63
N ASP A 16 8.56 8.02 -15.94
CA ASP A 16 7.72 8.71 -16.92
C ASP A 16 6.29 8.20 -16.87
N VAL A 17 6.10 6.89 -16.69
CA VAL A 17 4.76 6.32 -16.46
C VAL A 17 4.16 6.87 -15.17
N LEU A 18 4.91 6.86 -14.07
CA LEU A 18 4.40 7.28 -12.76
C LEU A 18 4.15 8.79 -12.65
N LYS A 19 4.77 9.63 -13.50
CA LYS A 19 4.41 11.05 -13.61
C LYS A 19 2.99 11.27 -14.15
N THR A 20 2.36 10.27 -14.76
CA THR A 20 1.00 10.39 -15.29
C THR A 20 -0.09 10.15 -14.25
N LEU A 21 0.25 9.65 -13.04
CA LEU A 21 -0.73 9.34 -12.00
C LEU A 21 -1.72 10.47 -11.69
N PRO A 22 -1.33 11.77 -11.65
CA PRO A 22 -2.29 12.85 -11.40
C PRO A 22 -3.45 12.93 -12.41
N SER A 23 -3.28 12.40 -13.62
CA SER A 23 -4.31 12.38 -14.66
C SER A 23 -5.26 11.18 -14.61
N MET A 24 -5.00 10.19 -13.73
CA MET A 24 -5.81 8.96 -13.66
C MET A 24 -7.02 9.07 -12.71
N GLY A 25 -7.26 10.24 -12.11
CA GLY A 25 -8.34 10.45 -11.15
C GLY A 25 -8.04 9.85 -9.77
N LYS A 26 -9.04 9.27 -9.12
CA LYS A 26 -8.89 8.58 -7.84
C LYS A 26 -8.13 7.26 -8.04
N LEU A 27 -7.10 7.05 -7.22
CA LEU A 27 -6.22 5.88 -7.27
C LEU A 27 -6.00 5.32 -5.87
N MET A 28 -5.56 4.07 -5.80
CA MET A 28 -4.93 3.49 -4.62
C MET A 28 -3.47 3.23 -4.89
N ILE A 29 -2.58 3.63 -3.98
CA ILE A 29 -1.18 3.19 -3.94
C ILE A 29 -1.04 2.24 -2.76
N ASN A 30 -0.56 1.02 -3.03
CA ASN A 30 -0.33 0.03 -1.98
C ASN A 30 1.01 -0.67 -2.09
N SER A 31 1.43 -1.22 -0.95
CA SER A 31 2.49 -2.20 -0.84
C SER A 31 2.21 -3.12 0.34
N LYS A 32 2.92 -4.24 0.41
CA LYS A 32 2.76 -5.25 1.46
C LYS A 32 4.11 -5.73 1.99
N SER A 33 4.19 -5.95 3.29
CA SER A 33 5.35 -6.59 3.93
C SER A 33 4.97 -7.17 5.28
N GLY A 34 5.55 -8.32 5.62
CA GLY A 34 5.37 -8.99 6.92
C GLY A 34 3.93 -9.06 7.41
N GLY A 35 3.01 -9.47 6.52
CA GLY A 35 1.58 -9.61 6.82
C GLY A 35 0.76 -8.33 6.80
N ALA A 36 1.38 -7.15 6.68
CA ALA A 36 0.69 -5.89 6.51
C ALA A 36 0.52 -5.55 5.03
N THR A 37 -0.69 -5.15 4.63
CA THR A 37 -0.97 -4.43 3.38
C THR A 37 -1.38 -3.02 3.74
N HIS A 38 -0.66 -2.03 3.24
CA HIS A 38 -0.90 -0.61 3.50
C HIS A 38 -1.37 0.08 2.23
N GLU A 39 -2.54 0.69 2.26
CA GLU A 39 -3.20 1.28 1.09
C GLU A 39 -3.54 2.74 1.36
N ARG A 40 -3.11 3.65 0.47
CA ARG A 40 -3.57 5.05 0.44
C ARG A 40 -4.46 5.23 -0.77
N ILE A 41 -5.61 5.87 -0.61
CA ILE A 41 -6.67 5.96 -1.61
C ILE A 41 -7.05 7.42 -1.78
N GLY A 42 -7.05 7.90 -3.01
CA GLY A 42 -7.30 9.31 -3.27
C GLY A 42 -6.70 9.81 -4.58
N VAL A 43 -6.74 11.12 -4.78
CA VAL A 43 -6.09 11.79 -5.91
C VAL A 43 -4.62 12.05 -5.59
N VAL A 44 -3.73 11.61 -6.48
CA VAL A 44 -2.33 12.05 -6.45
C VAL A 44 -2.27 13.44 -7.06
N GLU A 45 -1.97 14.46 -6.27
CA GLU A 45 -1.98 15.85 -6.75
C GLU A 45 -0.67 16.20 -7.46
N GLN A 46 0.45 15.70 -6.95
CA GLN A 46 1.78 16.00 -7.47
C GLN A 46 2.69 14.77 -7.45
N VAL A 47 3.54 14.70 -8.47
CA VAL A 47 4.60 13.70 -8.59
C VAL A 47 5.94 14.40 -8.81
N GLU A 48 6.94 14.06 -8.01
CA GLU A 48 8.28 14.66 -8.07
C GLU A 48 9.35 13.56 -8.07
N VAL A 49 10.39 13.71 -8.90
CA VAL A 49 11.57 12.84 -8.86
C VAL A 49 12.73 13.61 -8.26
N ARG A 50 13.31 13.09 -7.18
CA ARG A 50 14.51 13.65 -6.54
C ARG A 50 15.31 12.55 -5.85
N ASP A 51 16.64 12.65 -5.92
CA ASP A 51 17.58 11.76 -5.24
C ASP A 51 17.36 10.26 -5.54
N GLY A 52 16.92 9.91 -6.75
CA GLY A 52 16.61 8.53 -7.14
C GLY A 52 15.26 8.00 -6.65
N TRP A 53 14.48 8.82 -5.95
CA TRP A 53 13.13 8.50 -5.48
C TRP A 53 12.08 9.25 -6.29
N ILE A 54 10.93 8.61 -6.48
CA ILE A 54 9.71 9.26 -6.95
C ILE A 54 8.76 9.45 -5.76
N TYR A 55 8.27 10.67 -5.59
CA TYR A 55 7.37 11.09 -4.50
C TYR A 55 5.97 11.31 -5.05
N PHE A 56 4.97 10.86 -4.29
CA PHE A 56 3.56 11.07 -4.55
C PHE A 56 2.99 11.88 -3.38
N SER A 57 2.46 13.05 -3.69
CA SER A 57 1.92 13.97 -2.68
C SER A 57 0.52 14.45 -3.05
N GLY A 58 -0.25 14.73 -2.01
CA GLY A 58 -1.58 15.32 -2.03
C GLY A 58 -2.19 15.19 -0.64
N SER A 59 -3.41 15.67 -0.48
CA SER A 59 -4.15 15.50 0.79
C SER A 59 -4.30 14.03 1.20
N GLU A 60 -4.45 13.12 0.23
CA GLU A 60 -4.70 11.69 0.45
C GLU A 60 -3.47 10.81 0.19
N HIS A 61 -2.38 11.35 -0.34
CA HIS A 61 -1.17 10.59 -0.67
C HIS A 61 0.08 11.21 -0.08
N HIS A 62 0.84 10.38 0.62
CA HIS A 62 2.18 10.69 1.10
C HIS A 62 3.01 9.42 1.00
N SER A 63 3.62 9.20 -0.16
CA SER A 63 4.45 8.03 -0.41
C SER A 63 5.62 8.33 -1.32
N ARG A 64 6.61 7.43 -1.30
CA ARG A 64 7.75 7.47 -2.21
C ARG A 64 8.27 6.08 -2.50
N ILE A 65 8.81 5.91 -3.70
CA ILE A 65 9.37 4.64 -4.17
C ILE A 65 10.76 4.91 -4.74
N ASN A 66 11.72 4.06 -4.41
CA ASN A 66 13.05 4.14 -5.00
C ASN A 66 12.96 3.62 -6.45
N LEU A 67 13.29 4.48 -7.42
CA LEU A 67 13.19 4.14 -8.83
C LEU A 67 14.13 2.99 -9.21
N SER A 68 15.27 2.83 -8.54
CA SER A 68 16.21 1.74 -8.82
C SER A 68 15.68 0.37 -8.40
N ALA A 69 14.60 0.31 -7.60
CA ALA A 69 13.98 -0.94 -7.21
C ALA A 69 12.96 -1.45 -8.26
N ILE A 70 12.62 -0.63 -9.26
CA ILE A 70 11.60 -0.95 -10.26
C ILE A 70 12.31 -1.42 -11.54
N ALA A 71 12.28 -2.73 -11.77
CA ALA A 71 12.82 -3.34 -12.99
C ALA A 71 11.80 -3.37 -14.14
N SER A 72 10.51 -3.46 -13.83
CA SER A 72 9.47 -3.42 -14.86
C SER A 72 8.11 -2.96 -14.35
N LEU A 73 7.26 -2.51 -15.29
CA LEU A 73 5.89 -2.11 -15.04
C LEU A 73 4.91 -2.98 -15.83
N ILE A 74 3.89 -3.48 -15.16
CA ILE A 74 2.80 -4.25 -15.80
C ILE A 74 1.48 -3.51 -15.57
N ALA A 75 0.82 -3.11 -16.66
CA ALA A 75 -0.54 -2.63 -16.61
C ALA A 75 -1.52 -3.81 -16.83
N ASP A 76 -2.48 -3.97 -15.94
CA ASP A 76 -3.44 -5.08 -15.91
C ASP A 76 -4.87 -4.55 -15.70
N ARG A 77 -5.79 -4.96 -16.56
CA ARG A 77 -7.21 -4.56 -16.61
C ARG A 77 -8.15 -5.73 -16.32
N SER A 78 -7.64 -6.85 -15.83
CA SER A 78 -8.41 -8.07 -15.59
C SER A 78 -9.31 -7.99 -14.35
N SER A 79 -9.05 -7.07 -13.42
CA SER A 79 -9.85 -6.91 -12.21
C SER A 79 -11.18 -6.24 -12.53
N VAL A 80 -12.27 -6.99 -12.44
CA VAL A 80 -13.63 -6.49 -12.62
C VAL A 80 -14.45 -6.82 -11.38
N MET A 81 -15.00 -5.78 -10.74
CA MET A 81 -15.89 -5.91 -9.58
C MET A 81 -17.15 -5.10 -9.84
N GLN A 82 -18.33 -5.73 -9.72
CA GLN A 82 -19.62 -5.09 -9.96
C GLN A 82 -19.64 -4.31 -11.29
N GLU A 83 -19.21 -4.98 -12.38
CA GLU A 83 -19.13 -4.44 -13.76
C GLU A 83 -18.11 -3.29 -13.96
N LYS A 84 -17.45 -2.82 -12.90
CA LYS A 84 -16.40 -1.81 -12.98
C LYS A 84 -15.01 -2.46 -13.06
N VAL A 85 -14.22 -2.03 -14.04
CA VAL A 85 -12.80 -2.40 -14.16
C VAL A 85 -11.98 -1.58 -13.15
N TYR A 86 -11.09 -2.24 -12.42
CA TYR A 86 -10.11 -1.61 -11.53
C TYR A 86 -8.72 -1.86 -12.11
N PRO A 87 -8.29 -1.07 -13.11
CA PRO A 87 -7.01 -1.27 -13.76
C PRO A 87 -5.88 -1.03 -12.75
N ARG A 88 -4.76 -1.72 -12.90
CA ARG A 88 -3.61 -1.58 -12.00
C ARG A 88 -2.30 -1.53 -12.75
N ILE A 89 -1.32 -0.84 -12.17
CA ILE A 89 0.10 -0.90 -12.54
C ILE A 89 0.83 -1.60 -11.41
N ASP A 90 1.45 -2.75 -11.71
CA ASP A 90 2.38 -3.41 -10.80
C ASP A 90 3.79 -2.92 -11.07
N LEU A 91 4.46 -2.48 -9.99
CA LEU A 91 5.86 -2.11 -9.99
C LEU A 91 6.67 -3.32 -9.53
N LEU A 92 7.37 -3.97 -10.47
CA LEU A 92 8.09 -5.20 -10.21
C LEU A 92 9.58 -4.96 -10.04
N ALA A 93 10.19 -5.63 -9.07
CA ALA A 93 11.64 -5.73 -8.92
C ALA A 93 12.23 -6.75 -9.91
N GLU A 94 13.56 -6.90 -9.92
CA GLU A 94 14.28 -7.82 -10.82
C GLU A 94 13.89 -9.29 -10.62
N ASP A 95 13.53 -9.68 -9.40
CA ASP A 95 13.05 -11.02 -9.04
C ASP A 95 11.54 -11.21 -9.28
N GLU A 96 10.92 -10.29 -10.01
CA GLU A 96 9.47 -10.24 -10.28
C GLU A 96 8.58 -10.04 -9.05
N SER A 97 9.16 -9.79 -7.87
CA SER A 97 8.39 -9.40 -6.69
C SER A 97 7.78 -8.00 -6.85
N VAL A 98 6.62 -7.78 -6.24
CA VAL A 98 5.89 -6.51 -6.33
C VAL A 98 6.44 -5.54 -5.27
N VAL A 99 7.09 -4.46 -5.70
CA VAL A 99 7.52 -3.35 -4.83
C VAL A 99 6.31 -2.57 -4.32
N GLY A 100 5.34 -2.35 -5.21
CA GLY A 100 4.05 -1.72 -4.92
C GLY A 100 3.12 -1.83 -6.11
N SER A 101 1.88 -1.37 -5.95
CA SER A 101 0.90 -1.28 -7.02
C SER A 101 0.16 0.05 -6.99
N VAL A 102 -0.24 0.50 -8.16
CA VAL A 102 -1.20 1.60 -8.34
C VAL A 102 -2.48 1.04 -8.92
N ILE A 103 -3.64 1.32 -8.34
CA ILE A 103 -4.94 0.82 -8.81
C ILE A 103 -5.84 2.01 -9.12
N GLY A 104 -6.37 2.09 -10.34
CA GLY A 104 -7.35 3.09 -10.76
C GLY A 104 -8.72 2.81 -10.17
N PHE A 105 -9.25 3.74 -9.38
CA PHE A 105 -10.57 3.64 -8.78
C PHE A 105 -11.67 4.26 -9.64
N ASP A 106 -11.33 5.10 -10.63
CA ASP A 106 -12.30 5.73 -11.52
C ASP A 106 -12.60 4.93 -12.80
N GLY A 107 -11.94 3.78 -12.97
CA GLY A 107 -12.18 2.88 -14.10
C GLY A 107 -11.07 2.89 -15.15
N ALA A 108 -11.31 2.17 -16.24
CA ALA A 108 -10.32 2.00 -17.30
C ALA A 108 -10.06 3.27 -18.12
N GLU A 109 -11.06 4.13 -18.32
CA GLU A 109 -10.95 5.28 -19.23
C GLU A 109 -9.85 6.30 -18.84
N PRO A 110 -9.85 6.92 -17.64
CA PRO A 110 -8.79 7.86 -17.26
C PRO A 110 -7.41 7.18 -17.17
N PHE A 111 -7.39 5.89 -16.79
CA PHE A 111 -6.18 5.10 -16.72
C PHE A 111 -5.56 4.88 -18.12
N ASP A 112 -6.37 4.46 -19.10
CA ASP A 112 -5.91 4.21 -20.46
C ASP A 112 -5.53 5.51 -21.17
N GLN A 113 -6.25 6.60 -20.90
CA GLN A 113 -5.91 7.92 -21.42
C GLN A 113 -4.53 8.38 -20.93
N ALA A 114 -4.24 8.21 -19.64
CA ALA A 114 -2.94 8.55 -19.06
C ALA A 114 -1.79 7.72 -19.67
N LEU A 115 -2.06 6.48 -20.05
CA LEU A 115 -1.06 5.58 -20.63
C LEU A 115 -0.96 5.64 -22.16
N ASN A 116 -1.80 6.42 -22.84
CA ASN A 116 -2.00 6.41 -24.31
C ASN A 116 -0.74 6.74 -25.16
N GLY A 117 0.36 7.19 -24.55
CA GLY A 117 1.61 7.50 -25.25
C GLY A 117 2.70 6.44 -25.12
N PHE A 118 2.55 5.44 -24.26
CA PHE A 118 3.63 4.51 -23.93
C PHE A 118 3.61 3.27 -24.82
N ALA A 119 4.79 2.91 -25.34
CA ALA A 119 4.99 1.64 -26.00
C ALA A 119 4.78 0.48 -25.01
N PHE A 120 4.21 -0.62 -25.49
CA PHE A 120 3.94 -1.79 -24.66
C PHE A 120 4.15 -3.09 -25.44
N SER A 121 4.35 -4.18 -24.70
CA SER A 121 4.25 -5.55 -25.22
C SER A 121 3.11 -6.28 -24.54
N ALA A 122 2.25 -6.93 -25.31
CA ALA A 122 1.16 -7.74 -24.77
C ALA A 122 1.71 -8.92 -23.94
N LEU A 123 1.04 -9.21 -22.83
CA LEU A 123 1.34 -10.36 -21.98
C LEU A 123 0.15 -11.32 -21.99
N PRO A 124 0.37 -12.62 -21.75
CA PRO A 124 -0.74 -13.53 -21.50
C PRO A 124 -1.53 -13.10 -20.26
N PRO A 125 -2.83 -13.44 -20.20
CA PRO A 125 -3.63 -13.28 -18.98
C PRO A 125 -2.94 -13.91 -17.79
N LYS A 126 -3.07 -13.29 -16.61
CA LYS A 126 -2.54 -13.86 -15.38
C LYS A 126 -3.41 -15.03 -14.94
N ASP A 127 -2.79 -16.13 -14.49
CA ASP A 127 -3.51 -17.21 -13.83
C ASP A 127 -4.17 -16.69 -12.55
N LYS A 128 -5.39 -17.14 -12.27
CA LYS A 128 -6.06 -16.82 -11.01
C LYS A 128 -5.36 -17.57 -9.88
N ASP A 129 -4.67 -16.84 -9.01
CA ASP A 129 -4.13 -17.40 -7.78
C ASP A 129 -5.26 -18.04 -6.95
N ARG A 130 -5.14 -19.34 -6.68
CA ARG A 130 -5.95 -20.02 -5.66
C ARG A 130 -5.24 -19.81 -4.33
N GLY A 131 -5.70 -18.85 -3.52
CA GLY A 131 -5.19 -18.69 -2.16
C GLY A 131 -5.48 -19.96 -1.33
N THR A 132 -4.44 -20.59 -0.78
CA THR A 132 -4.53 -21.88 -0.06
C THR A 132 -4.28 -21.76 1.46
N GLY A 133 -4.32 -20.56 2.03
CA GLY A 133 -4.09 -20.37 3.46
C GLY A 133 -5.38 -20.40 4.28
N GLU A 134 -5.45 -21.27 5.29
CA GLU A 134 -6.46 -21.13 6.35
C GLU A 134 -6.24 -19.80 7.08
N ALA A 135 -7.32 -19.03 7.27
CA ALA A 135 -7.28 -17.80 8.02
C ALA A 135 -7.27 -18.14 9.52
N LEU A 136 -6.23 -17.71 10.24
CA LEU A 136 -6.24 -17.71 11.70
C LEU A 136 -7.31 -16.72 12.17
N GLU A 137 -8.11 -17.07 13.18
CA GLU A 137 -8.96 -16.09 13.84
C GLU A 137 -8.10 -15.10 14.62
N VAL A 138 -8.54 -13.85 14.66
CA VAL A 138 -7.86 -12.81 15.44
C VAL A 138 -8.36 -12.92 16.88
N GLY A 139 -7.52 -13.41 17.79
CA GLY A 139 -7.81 -13.41 19.22
C GLY A 139 -7.69 -12.02 19.86
N ASP A 140 -8.32 -11.81 21.00
CA ASP A 140 -8.23 -10.56 21.77
C ASP A 140 -6.79 -10.25 22.26
N ASP A 141 -5.95 -11.28 22.35
CA ASP A 141 -4.55 -11.24 22.76
C ASP A 141 -3.55 -11.20 21.58
N GLU A 142 -4.05 -11.07 20.34
CA GLU A 142 -3.20 -10.99 19.13
C GLU A 142 -2.17 -9.85 19.30
N PRO A 143 -0.84 -10.14 19.27
CA PRO A 143 0.18 -9.13 19.55
C PRO A 143 0.13 -7.94 18.57
N GLY A 144 -0.30 -8.18 17.34
CA GLY A 144 -0.53 -7.15 16.33
C GLY A 144 -1.53 -6.07 16.75
N LEU A 145 -2.46 -6.33 17.69
CA LEU A 145 -3.48 -5.37 18.12
C LEU A 145 -2.93 -4.26 19.02
N LYS A 146 -1.82 -4.51 19.74
CA LYS A 146 -1.39 -3.70 20.89
C LYS A 146 -1.39 -2.17 20.65
N PRO A 147 -0.66 -1.61 19.67
CA PRO A 147 -0.63 -0.16 19.48
C PRO A 147 -1.96 0.40 18.98
N PHE A 148 -2.69 -0.37 18.18
CA PHE A 148 -3.97 0.07 17.61
C PHE A 148 -5.07 0.14 18.67
N ALA A 149 -5.17 -0.87 19.53
CA ALA A 149 -6.13 -0.91 20.63
C ALA A 149 -5.87 0.19 21.67
N ALA A 150 -4.60 0.52 21.93
CA ALA A 150 -4.24 1.63 22.82
C ALA A 150 -4.66 2.98 22.22
N ALA A 151 -4.27 3.25 20.98
CA ALA A 151 -4.62 4.49 20.28
C ALA A 151 -6.13 4.68 20.08
N GLN A 152 -6.88 3.61 19.78
CA GLN A 152 -8.33 3.67 19.63
C GLN A 152 -9.02 4.04 20.96
N ARG A 153 -8.58 3.44 22.08
CA ARG A 153 -9.11 3.74 23.42
C ARG A 153 -8.97 5.23 23.75
N ASN A 154 -7.85 5.82 23.35
CA ASN A 154 -7.53 7.21 23.63
C ASN A 154 -8.05 8.17 22.55
N LYS A 155 -8.66 7.66 21.47
CA LYS A 155 -9.07 8.45 20.28
C LYS A 155 -7.94 9.35 19.81
N ALA A 156 -6.74 8.78 19.75
CA ALA A 156 -5.53 9.55 19.59
C ALA A 156 -5.18 9.74 18.11
N GLU A 157 -4.55 10.88 17.83
CA GLU A 157 -3.83 11.11 16.59
C GLU A 157 -2.60 10.20 16.53
N VAL A 158 -2.52 9.40 15.47
CA VAL A 158 -1.39 8.51 15.21
C VAL A 158 -0.88 8.67 13.79
N ARG A 159 0.32 8.18 13.56
CA ARG A 159 0.88 7.90 12.25
C ARG A 159 1.06 6.39 12.10
N ILE A 160 0.53 5.83 11.02
CA ILE A 160 0.74 4.44 10.61
C ILE A 160 1.52 4.48 9.30
N ALA A 161 2.62 3.73 9.24
CA ALA A 161 3.50 3.74 8.08
C ALA A 161 4.00 2.36 7.71
N LEU A 162 4.27 2.20 6.42
CA LEU A 162 5.09 1.13 5.89
C LEU A 162 6.43 1.74 5.46
N ASP A 163 7.49 1.43 6.19
CA ASP A 163 8.86 1.91 5.94
C ASP A 163 9.73 0.74 5.47
N LEU A 164 9.86 0.61 4.15
CA LEU A 164 10.68 -0.40 3.48
C LEU A 164 11.86 0.28 2.77
N PRO A 165 12.97 -0.45 2.52
CA PRO A 165 14.13 0.11 1.84
C PRO A 165 13.84 0.76 0.48
N ALA A 166 12.83 0.26 -0.25
CA ALA A 166 12.48 0.72 -1.58
C ALA A 166 11.09 1.40 -1.66
N PHE A 167 10.31 1.39 -0.58
CA PHE A 167 8.93 1.91 -0.57
C PHE A 167 8.63 2.50 0.80
N LYS A 168 8.16 3.75 0.83
CA LYS A 168 7.70 4.38 2.05
C LYS A 168 6.32 4.99 1.83
N GLN A 169 5.39 4.73 2.74
CA GLN A 169 4.05 5.29 2.70
C GLN A 169 3.53 5.48 4.11
N GLU A 170 2.76 6.53 4.33
CA GLU A 170 2.17 6.82 5.63
C GLU A 170 0.75 7.34 5.53
N TRP A 171 0.03 7.15 6.63
CA TRP A 171 -1.21 7.83 6.96
C TRP A 171 -1.08 8.42 8.37
N SER A 172 -1.66 9.60 8.58
CA SER A 172 -1.80 10.19 9.91
C SER A 172 -3.24 10.65 10.13
N GLY A 173 -3.73 10.49 11.35
CA GLY A 173 -5.06 10.92 11.75
C GLY A 173 -5.52 10.29 13.08
N GLU A 174 -6.69 10.72 13.55
CA GLU A 174 -7.38 10.09 14.67
C GLU A 174 -7.66 8.61 14.38
N MET A 175 -7.19 7.74 15.28
CA MET A 175 -7.36 6.28 15.20
C MET A 175 -8.85 5.90 15.08
N PRO A 176 -9.29 5.28 13.98
CA PRO A 176 -10.67 4.79 13.85
C PRO A 176 -10.87 3.49 14.63
N ASP A 177 -12.09 2.96 14.58
CA ASP A 177 -12.37 1.62 15.09
C ASP A 177 -11.49 0.56 14.39
N VAL A 178 -10.76 -0.20 15.18
CA VAL A 178 -10.01 -1.39 14.75
C VAL A 178 -10.98 -2.55 14.63
N ARG A 179 -11.02 -3.18 13.46
CA ARG A 179 -12.01 -4.23 13.13
C ARG A 179 -11.31 -5.54 12.78
N PRO A 180 -11.21 -6.48 13.72
CA PRO A 180 -10.82 -7.85 13.39
C PRO A 180 -11.84 -8.50 12.45
N SER A 181 -11.40 -9.04 11.32
CA SER A 181 -12.27 -9.76 10.39
C SER A 181 -11.46 -10.68 9.48
N ARG A 182 -11.95 -11.91 9.29
CA ARG A 182 -11.39 -12.91 8.35
C ARG A 182 -9.87 -13.12 8.49
N GLY A 183 -9.37 -13.09 9.72
CA GLY A 183 -7.94 -13.24 10.04
C GLY A 183 -7.07 -12.02 9.81
N PHE A 184 -7.68 -10.83 9.70
CA PHE A 184 -6.98 -9.55 9.62
C PHE A 184 -7.43 -8.61 10.73
N ILE A 185 -6.48 -7.88 11.29
CA ILE A 185 -6.71 -6.63 12.01
C ILE A 185 -6.86 -5.54 10.95
N ASN A 186 -8.01 -4.85 10.92
CA ASN A 186 -8.28 -3.82 9.92
C ASN A 186 -8.39 -2.43 10.54
N VAL A 187 -7.74 -1.44 9.92
CA VAL A 187 -7.90 -0.02 10.23
C VAL A 187 -8.34 0.67 8.95
N MET A 188 -9.53 1.25 8.93
CA MET A 188 -10.18 1.71 7.70
C MET A 188 -10.69 3.15 7.82
N LYS A 189 -10.27 3.99 6.87
CA LYS A 189 -10.76 5.34 6.59
C LYS A 189 -11.04 5.46 5.09
N PRO A 190 -11.79 6.48 4.63
CA PRO A 190 -12.07 6.68 3.20
C PRO A 190 -10.83 6.77 2.30
N ASP A 191 -9.70 7.22 2.86
CA ASP A 191 -8.43 7.44 2.18
C ASP A 191 -7.32 6.45 2.61
N PHE A 192 -7.57 5.59 3.60
CA PHE A 192 -6.54 4.71 4.16
C PHE A 192 -7.11 3.37 4.57
N HIS A 193 -6.47 2.30 4.12
CA HIS A 193 -6.71 0.95 4.64
C HIS A 193 -5.39 0.33 5.12
N LEU A 194 -5.46 -0.29 6.30
CA LEU A 194 -4.49 -1.28 6.75
C LEU A 194 -5.19 -2.62 6.88
N HIS A 195 -4.60 -3.64 6.27
CA HIS A 195 -4.92 -5.04 6.54
C HIS A 195 -3.70 -5.71 7.14
N LEU A 196 -3.75 -6.06 8.43
CA LEU A 196 -2.66 -6.77 9.10
C LEU A 196 -3.08 -8.20 9.41
N LYS A 197 -2.45 -9.16 8.76
CA LYS A 197 -2.74 -10.59 8.94
C LYS A 197 -2.34 -11.05 10.34
N ALA A 198 -3.24 -11.76 11.02
CA ALA A 198 -2.99 -12.35 12.33
C ALA A 198 -1.75 -13.26 12.33
N GLY A 199 -1.03 -13.30 13.45
CA GLY A 199 0.17 -14.10 13.64
C GLY A 199 1.42 -13.59 12.89
N HIS A 200 1.34 -12.50 12.13
CA HIS A 200 2.52 -11.97 11.42
C HIS A 200 3.32 -10.95 12.25
N VAL A 201 2.73 -10.42 13.31
CA VAL A 201 3.42 -9.60 14.31
C VAL A 201 3.50 -10.40 15.59
N ALA A 202 4.71 -10.83 15.94
CA ALA A 202 4.95 -11.57 17.18
C ALA A 202 5.17 -10.62 18.37
N SER A 203 5.76 -9.45 18.12
CA SER A 203 6.01 -8.43 19.14
C SER A 203 6.25 -7.06 18.52
N TRP A 204 6.41 -6.04 19.36
CA TRP A 204 6.76 -4.69 18.95
C TRP A 204 8.07 -4.26 19.63
N HIS A 205 8.98 -3.70 18.86
CA HIS A 205 10.09 -2.93 19.42
C HIS A 205 9.61 -1.51 19.70
N GLU A 206 9.59 -1.14 20.98
CA GLU A 206 9.05 0.13 21.47
C GLU A 206 10.19 1.12 21.75
N VAL A 207 10.09 2.31 21.19
CA VAL A 207 11.09 3.38 21.32
C VAL A 207 10.44 4.67 21.76
N GLU A 208 10.91 5.23 22.88
CA GLU A 208 10.55 6.55 23.36
C GLU A 208 11.56 7.60 22.88
N GLU A 209 11.08 8.62 22.17
CA GLU A 209 11.90 9.74 21.70
C GLU A 209 11.23 11.06 22.10
N GLY A 210 11.71 11.69 23.17
CA GLY A 210 11.09 12.92 23.67
C GLY A 210 9.64 12.67 24.13
N ASP A 211 8.68 13.30 23.45
CA ASP A 211 7.23 13.14 23.69
C ASP A 211 6.56 12.15 22.70
N GLU A 212 7.35 11.55 21.80
CA GLU A 212 6.85 10.54 20.87
C GLU A 212 7.09 9.13 21.40
N TYR A 213 6.19 8.24 20.99
CA TYR A 213 6.33 6.81 21.14
C TYR A 213 6.18 6.13 19.78
N ARG A 214 7.11 5.23 19.47
CA ARG A 214 7.16 4.50 18.20
C ARG A 214 7.20 3.00 18.45
N PHE A 215 6.42 2.27 17.67
CA PHE A 215 6.32 0.83 17.66
C PHE A 215 6.78 0.31 16.30
N TYR A 216 7.83 -0.49 16.29
CA TYR A 216 8.28 -1.22 15.09
C TYR A 216 7.81 -2.66 15.19
N ALA A 217 6.98 -3.11 14.24
CA ALA A 217 6.46 -4.46 14.24
C ALA A 217 7.58 -5.48 13.98
N LEU A 218 7.65 -6.52 14.82
CA LEU A 218 8.60 -7.62 14.70
C LEU A 218 7.88 -8.93 14.38
N ASN A 219 8.44 -9.71 13.46
CA ASN A 219 7.98 -11.07 13.17
C ASN A 219 8.46 -12.06 14.23
N GLU A 220 8.11 -13.35 14.07
CA GLU A 220 8.50 -14.43 14.99
C GLU A 220 10.02 -14.60 15.15
N THR A 221 10.81 -14.19 14.16
CA THR A 221 12.28 -14.24 14.18
C THR A 221 12.91 -12.98 14.78
N GLY A 222 12.10 -12.02 15.24
CA GLY A 222 12.56 -10.73 15.78
C GLY A 222 12.99 -9.71 14.72
N GLN A 223 12.72 -9.97 13.45
CA GLN A 223 13.04 -9.03 12.36
C GLN A 223 11.90 -8.03 12.16
N GLN A 224 12.26 -6.78 11.82
CA GLN A 224 11.28 -5.75 11.51
C GLN A 224 10.52 -6.08 10.22
N THR A 225 9.20 -5.95 10.26
CA THR A 225 8.35 -6.16 9.07
C THR A 225 8.26 -4.93 8.17
N GLY A 226 8.69 -3.77 8.67
CA GLY A 226 8.52 -2.46 8.03
C GLY A 226 7.24 -1.73 8.45
N LEU A 227 6.30 -2.39 9.15
CA LEU A 227 5.15 -1.71 9.73
C LEU A 227 5.57 -0.92 10.97
N VAL A 228 5.24 0.37 10.98
CA VAL A 228 5.54 1.29 12.08
C VAL A 228 4.27 2.02 12.51
N VAL A 229 4.04 2.09 13.81
CA VAL A 229 2.98 2.92 14.41
C VAL A 229 3.63 3.92 15.35
N SER A 230 3.26 5.18 15.26
CA SER A 230 3.86 6.25 16.06
C SER A 230 2.85 7.32 16.44
N GLY A 231 3.13 8.06 17.50
CA GLY A 231 2.28 9.16 17.99
C GLY A 231 2.85 9.73 19.27
N LYS A 232 2.11 10.65 19.91
CA LYS A 232 2.47 11.16 21.24
C LYS A 232 2.41 10.04 22.28
N LYS A 233 3.16 10.15 23.39
CA LYS A 233 3.12 9.13 24.46
C LYS A 233 1.72 8.88 25.00
N ASP A 234 0.94 9.94 25.19
CA ASP A 234 -0.44 9.85 25.68
C ASP A 234 -1.39 9.17 24.67
N ALA A 235 -0.97 8.99 23.41
CA ALA A 235 -1.74 8.21 22.45
C ALA A 235 -1.80 6.71 22.83
N PHE A 236 -0.85 6.22 23.62
CA PHE A 236 -0.69 4.78 23.86
C PHE A 236 -0.70 4.37 25.34
N ARG A 237 -0.83 5.33 26.26
CA ARG A 237 -0.79 5.13 27.71
C ARG A 237 -2.19 5.19 28.33
#